data_AF-A0A7C6E4G8-F1
#
_entry.id   AF-A0A7C6E4G8-F1
#
_cell.length_a   1.000
_cell.length_b   1.000
_cell.length_c   1.000
_cell.angle_alpha   90.00
_cell.angle_beta   90.00
_cell.angle_gamma   90.00
#
_symmetry.space_group_name_H-M   'P 1'
#
loop_
_entity.id
_entity.type
_entity.pdbx_description
1 polymer ?
#
loop_
_entity_poly.entity_id
_entity_poly.type
_entity_poly.pdbx_seq_one_letter_code
_entity_poly.pdbx_strand_id
1 'polypeptide(L)'
;MAVETGAEKCIACKRDVEKHSKPSFCRLHMEAYGKILDNYNNWRNAYGDLTPEEFLKRLEGNDYTGKWVKEVARIMLSRRDLLQLFLNDLSSRGRKD
;
A
#
# COMPACT_ATOMS: atom_id res chain seq x y z
N MET A 1 21.13 25.50 -15.33
CA MET A 1 20.64 25.50 -13.93
C MET A 1 20.58 24.05 -13.49
N ALA A 2 21.41 23.64 -12.54
CA ALA A 2 21.37 22.29 -12.00
C ALA A 2 20.12 22.18 -11.12
N VAL A 3 19.15 21.36 -11.52
CA VAL A 3 18.05 20.97 -10.64
C VAL A 3 18.67 20.08 -9.57
N GLU A 4 18.72 20.57 -8.34
CA GLU A 4 19.08 19.75 -7.19
C GLU A 4 17.99 18.69 -7.02
N THR A 5 18.32 17.46 -7.42
CA THR A 5 17.44 16.30 -7.27
C THR A 5 17.53 15.78 -5.84
N GLY A 6 16.75 16.35 -4.92
CA GLY A 6 16.44 15.66 -3.67
C GLY A 6 15.67 14.38 -3.99
N ALA A 7 16.32 13.22 -3.93
CA ALA A 7 15.65 11.93 -4.06
C ALA A 7 14.79 11.70 -2.81
N GLU A 8 13.47 11.63 -2.99
CA GLU A 8 12.56 11.23 -1.92
C GLU A 8 12.88 9.78 -1.51
N LYS A 9 12.71 9.46 -0.23
CA LYS A 9 13.08 8.16 0.33
C LYS A 9 11.85 7.36 0.70
N CYS A 10 11.90 6.06 0.40
CA CYS A 10 10.81 5.14 0.69
C CYS A 10 10.56 5.11 2.19
N ILE A 11 9.31 5.37 2.58
CA ILE A 11 8.87 5.35 3.99
C ILE A 11 9.14 3.99 4.65
N ALA A 12 9.18 2.91 3.86
CA ALA A 12 9.38 1.55 4.37
C ALA A 12 10.85 1.10 4.46
N CYS A 13 11.71 1.51 3.53
CA CYS A 13 13.05 0.93 3.43
C CYS A 13 14.17 1.91 3.03
N LYS A 14 13.87 3.22 2.95
CA LYS A 14 14.84 4.28 2.63
C LYS A 14 15.49 4.20 1.24
N ARG A 15 15.04 3.31 0.35
CA ARG A 15 15.42 3.32 -1.08
C ARG A 15 14.90 4.57 -1.76
N ASP A 16 15.52 4.96 -2.87
CA ASP A 16 15.06 6.10 -3.66
C ASP A 16 13.66 5.87 -4.24
N VAL A 17 12.92 6.98 -4.32
CA VAL A 17 11.55 7.05 -4.81
C VAL A 17 11.50 8.04 -5.95
N GLU A 18 10.66 7.74 -6.94
CA GLU A 18 10.35 8.69 -8.02
C GLU A 18 9.73 9.96 -7.44
N LYS A 19 10.13 11.12 -7.96
CA LYS A 19 9.60 12.40 -7.48
C LYS A 19 8.07 12.40 -7.53
N HIS A 20 7.45 12.91 -6.46
CA HIS A 20 5.99 13.04 -6.34
C HIS A 20 5.23 11.72 -6.23
N SER A 21 5.92 10.60 -5.98
CA SER A 21 5.25 9.33 -5.72
C SER A 21 4.39 9.40 -4.45
N LYS A 22 3.13 9.00 -4.57
CA LYS A 22 2.18 8.91 -3.45
C LYS A 22 1.51 7.53 -3.46
N PRO A 23 1.66 6.72 -2.40
CA PRO A 23 2.54 6.93 -1.24
C PRO A 23 4.04 7.03 -1.63
N SER A 24 4.88 7.63 -0.77
CA SER A 24 6.33 7.69 -1.01
C SER A 24 6.98 6.32 -0.76
N PHE A 25 6.75 5.42 -1.69
CA PHE A 25 7.23 4.05 -1.72
C PHE A 25 8.19 3.86 -2.89
N CYS A 26 9.25 3.06 -2.69
CA CYS A 26 10.09 2.66 -3.81
C CYS A 26 9.33 1.72 -4.75
N ARG A 27 9.86 1.45 -5.94
CA ARG A 27 9.23 0.60 -6.96
C ARG A 27 8.64 -0.71 -6.40
N LEU A 28 9.38 -1.40 -5.53
CA LEU A 28 8.95 -2.69 -4.94
C LEU A 28 7.77 -2.53 -3.97
N HIS A 29 7.78 -1.48 -3.15
CA HIS A 29 6.69 -1.18 -2.22
C HIS A 29 5.47 -0.61 -2.95
N MET A 30 5.65 0.13 -4.04
CA MET A 30 4.55 0.57 -4.90
C MET A 30 3.87 -0.60 -5.62
N GLU A 31 4.65 -1.57 -6.10
CA GLU A 31 4.11 -2.80 -6.69
C GLU A 31 3.31 -3.60 -5.66
N ALA A 32 3.84 -3.75 -4.44
CA ALA A 32 3.12 -4.39 -3.34
C ALA A 32 1.84 -3.64 -2.97
N TYR A 33 1.87 -2.31 -2.89
CA TYR A 33 0.69 -1.47 -2.65
C TYR A 33 -0.39 -1.68 -3.72
N GLY A 34 0.01 -1.73 -5.00
CA GLY A 34 -0.89 -2.04 -6.11
C GLY A 34 -1.55 -3.42 -5.95
N LYS A 35 -0.78 -4.46 -5.60
CA LYS A 35 -1.33 -5.80 -5.37
C LYS A 35 -2.29 -5.88 -4.18
N ILE A 36 -2.03 -5.13 -3.11
CA ILE A 36 -2.95 -5.03 -1.97
C ILE A 36 -4.29 -4.45 -2.43
N LEU A 37 -4.25 -3.34 -3.18
CA LEU A 37 -5.46 -2.71 -3.74
C LEU A 37 -6.22 -3.66 -4.68
N ASP A 38 -5.52 -4.35 -5.59
CA ASP A 38 -6.13 -5.27 -6.56
C ASP A 38 -6.85 -6.45 -5.90
N ASN A 39 -6.31 -6.94 -4.77
CA ASN A 39 -6.81 -8.17 -4.15
C ASN A 39 -7.84 -7.95 -3.05
N TYR A 40 -8.02 -6.71 -2.56
CA TYR A 40 -8.94 -6.44 -1.47
C TYR A 40 -10.37 -6.91 -1.76
N ASN A 41 -10.90 -6.61 -2.96
CA ASN A 41 -12.26 -7.03 -3.32
C ASN A 41 -12.41 -8.56 -3.37
N ASN A 42 -11.41 -9.28 -3.88
CA ASN A 42 -11.42 -10.74 -3.89
C ASN A 42 -11.46 -11.31 -2.46
N TRP A 43 -10.70 -10.72 -1.54
CA TRP A 43 -10.71 -11.11 -0.13
C TRP A 43 -12.03 -10.75 0.54
N ARG A 44 -12.55 -9.53 0.33
CA ARG A 44 -13.84 -9.12 0.86
C ARG A 44 -14.95 -10.07 0.42
N ASN A 45 -15.00 -10.42 -0.86
CA ASN A 45 -16.01 -11.33 -1.40
C ASN A 45 -15.88 -12.75 -0.84
N ALA A 46 -14.65 -13.24 -0.63
CA ALA A 46 -14.41 -14.58 -0.12
C ALA A 46 -14.71 -14.73 1.38
N TYR A 47 -14.44 -13.69 2.19
CA TYR A 47 -14.59 -13.75 3.64
C TYR A 47 -15.94 -13.22 4.16
N GLY A 48 -16.69 -12.44 3.36
CA GLY A 48 -17.94 -11.80 3.78
C GLY A 48 -17.68 -10.62 4.72
N ASP A 49 -17.91 -9.39 4.22
CA ASP A 49 -17.81 -8.14 4.99
C ASP A 49 -16.45 -7.84 5.65
N LEU A 50 -15.36 -8.32 5.04
CA LEU A 50 -14.01 -7.98 5.49
C LEU A 50 -13.75 -6.47 5.38
N THR A 51 -13.36 -5.84 6.49
CA THR A 51 -12.95 -4.43 6.49
C THR A 51 -11.54 -4.25 5.90
N PRO A 52 -11.20 -3.05 5.37
CA PRO A 52 -9.85 -2.77 4.88
C PRO A 52 -8.77 -3.01 5.94
N GLU A 53 -9.00 -2.61 7.19
CA GLU A 53 -8.08 -2.77 8.30
C GLU A 53 -7.87 -4.23 8.69
N GLU A 54 -8.94 -5.04 8.73
CA GLU A 54 -8.82 -6.48 8.97
C GLU A 54 -8.07 -7.19 7.85
N PHE A 55 -8.31 -6.80 6.60
CA PHE A 55 -7.55 -7.29 5.46
C PHE A 55 -6.05 -7.03 5.63
N LEU A 56 -5.66 -5.79 5.97
CA LEU A 56 -4.25 -5.44 6.20
C LEU A 56 -3.64 -6.22 7.37
N LYS A 57 -4.37 -6.39 8.47
CA LYS A 57 -3.92 -7.19 9.63
C LYS A 57 -3.69 -8.65 9.24
N ARG A 58 -4.57 -9.23 8.43
CA ARG A 58 -4.42 -10.60 7.91
C ARG A 58 -3.21 -10.74 6.99
N LEU A 59 -2.94 -9.75 6.13
CA LEU A 59 -1.74 -9.74 5.29
C LEU A 59 -0.46 -9.66 6.14
N GLU A 60 -0.43 -8.78 7.14
CA GLU A 60 0.73 -8.64 8.03
C GLU A 60 1.02 -9.94 8.79
N GLY A 61 -0.02 -10.59 9.34
CA GLY A 61 0.10 -11.78 10.17
C GLY A 61 0.24 -13.11 9.42
N ASN A 62 0.12 -13.13 8.08
CA ASN A 62 0.13 -14.37 7.30
C ASN A 62 1.54 -14.72 6.81
N ASP A 63 2.09 -15.86 7.26
CA ASP A 63 3.45 -16.33 6.92
C ASP A 63 3.73 -16.51 5.42
N TYR A 64 2.70 -16.77 4.62
CA TYR A 64 2.81 -16.91 3.17
C TYR A 64 2.77 -15.56 2.42
N THR A 65 2.51 -14.46 3.13
CA THR A 65 2.51 -13.13 2.52
C THR A 65 3.94 -12.64 2.30
N GLY A 66 4.25 -12.21 1.08
CA GLY A 66 5.55 -11.68 0.71
C GLY A 66 5.98 -10.49 1.58
N LYS A 67 7.28 -10.42 1.88
CA LYS A 67 7.87 -9.40 2.78
C LYS A 67 7.44 -7.96 2.44
N TRP A 68 7.48 -7.58 1.17
CA TRP A 68 7.11 -6.22 0.75
C TRP A 68 5.65 -5.88 1.06
N VAL A 69 4.74 -6.85 0.83
CA VAL A 69 3.31 -6.69 1.14
C VAL A 69 3.10 -6.54 2.66
N LYS A 70 3.78 -7.35 3.47
CA LYS A 70 3.74 -7.22 4.95
C LYS A 70 4.21 -5.86 5.42
N GLU A 71 5.32 -5.36 4.88
CA GLU A 71 5.85 -4.04 5.23
C GLU A 71 4.88 -2.91 4.85
N VAL A 72 4.29 -2.95 3.65
CA VAL A 72 3.28 -1.96 3.24
C VAL A 72 2.05 -2.01 4.16
N ALA A 73 1.50 -3.21 4.42
CA ALA A 73 0.35 -3.40 5.30
C ALA A 73 0.60 -2.85 6.70
N ARG A 74 1.74 -3.19 7.31
CA ARG A 74 2.17 -2.69 8.62
C ARG A 74 2.25 -1.17 8.65
N ILE A 75 2.87 -0.56 7.64
CA ILE A 75 3.06 0.89 7.61
C ILE A 75 1.72 1.60 7.49
N MET A 76 0.81 1.12 6.63
CA MET A 76 -0.53 1.69 6.51
C MET A 76 -1.31 1.56 7.82
N LEU A 77 -1.24 0.42 8.51
CA LEU A 77 -1.86 0.25 9.83
C LEU A 77 -1.28 1.20 10.90
N SER A 78 0.01 1.54 10.79
CA SER A 78 0.70 2.42 11.74
C SER A 78 0.56 3.92 11.46
N ARG A 79 0.10 4.31 10.26
CA ARG A 79 0.09 5.71 9.80
C ARG A 79 -1.27 6.10 9.23
N ARG A 80 -1.97 6.96 9.97
CA ARG A 80 -3.33 7.43 9.63
C ARG A 80 -3.43 8.06 8.24
N ASP A 81 -2.43 8.85 7.84
CA ASP A 81 -2.40 9.49 6.53
C ASP A 81 -2.30 8.48 5.37
N LEU A 82 -1.53 7.42 5.57
CA LEU A 82 -1.39 6.34 4.58
C LEU A 82 -2.59 5.41 4.55
N LEU A 83 -3.18 5.11 5.71
CA LEU A 83 -4.45 4.36 5.76
C LEU A 83 -5.55 5.13 5.03
N GLN A 84 -5.67 6.44 5.26
CA GLN A 84 -6.68 7.25 4.60
C GLN A 84 -6.48 7.30 3.09
N LEU A 85 -5.23 7.43 2.62
CA LEU A 85 -4.90 7.36 1.19
C LEU A 85 -5.32 6.01 0.59
N PHE A 86 -5.02 4.91 1.27
CA PHE A 86 -5.44 3.57 0.85
C PHE A 86 -6.96 3.43 0.73
N LEU A 87 -7.73 3.92 1.72
CA LEU A 87 -9.19 3.91 1.69
C LEU A 87 -9.75 4.74 0.51
N ASN A 88 -9.14 5.89 0.23
CA ASN A 88 -9.51 6.72 -0.91
C ASN A 88 -9.22 6.01 -2.24
N ASP A 89 -8.06 5.35 -2.36
CA ASP A 89 -7.68 4.60 -3.55
C ASP A 89 -8.59 3.40 -3.80
N LEU A 90 -8.98 2.66 -2.74
CA LEU A 90 -9.99 1.59 -2.84
C LEU A 90 -11.31 2.11 -3.40
N SER A 91 -11.78 3.25 -2.87
CA SER A 91 -13.03 3.88 -3.31
C SER A 91 -12.97 4.34 -4.77
N SER A 92 -11.79 4.76 -5.23
CA SER A 92 -11.58 5.19 -6.61
C SER A 92 -11.58 4.03 -7.62
N ARG A 93 -11.12 2.84 -7.19
CA ARG A 93 -10.96 1.64 -8.03
C ARG A 93 -12.24 0.84 -8.21
N GLY A 94 -13.18 0.91 -7.25
CA GLY A 94 -14.47 0.22 -7.31
C GLY A 94 -15.53 0.84 -8.24
N ARG A 95 -15.13 1.64 -9.23
CA ARG A 95 -16.01 2.28 -10.24
C ARG A 95 -15.75 1.78 -11.67
N LYS A 96 -15.12 0.61 -11.80
CA LYS A 96 -14.82 -0.02 -13.09
C LYS A 96 -15.51 -1.38 -13.12
N ASP A 97 -16.80 -1.31 -13.34
CA ASP A 97 -17.73 -2.40 -13.61
C ASP A 97 -18.49 -2.05 -14.89
#